data_AF-A0A812YXI9-F1
#
_entry.id   AF-A0A812YXI9-F1
#
_cell.length_a   1.000
_cell.length_b   1.000
_cell.length_c   1.000
_cell.angle_alpha   90.00
_cell.angle_beta   90.00
_cell.angle_gamma   90.00
#
_symmetry.space_group_name_H-M   'P 1'
#
loop_
_entity.id
_entity.type
_entity.pdbx_description
1 polymer ?
#
loop_
_entity_poly.entity_id
_entity_poly.type
_entity_poly.pdbx_seq_one_letter_code
_entity_poly.pdbx_strand_id
1 'polypeptide(L)'
;MEVGWPTGLALLIFLVQCFLVFKLLRWCRNNFRGCACSHSWNWASFSKWYQHYMRQEERVVKAKVTLQIGVFIIGCYVLPSTYTLRMVTFQARACGVLPQSAAETPFPTVDVFVALMWMSSVLIISNKHWVTPRSLDVFCLLFYITTLLGLLVTPVQNFEEYRQILFRLIFCRVLPDVTTKRVGMFVVFNVLALVVVIARVIPVRELGKSQLDEAIVMNLAPVFGAVLVRQAMYAIADAGVNLQTLTIERNAISSLLLGLCDAVVEVDENLKLTQDGRQLSTMLLHGRGVAAQQLAGSDLLAFFHPDDRAHVQQSLCGSPDDTQTRVFNARMLDGLSNHVAVELFRIIMENQEGQKLYLVGMREFQDLGFVAPLRAREPSNPTGKRAGDFSFVFCASSARVLTAGKEIDRLLLSNGFDREELREMTVFDLLYGLDPAWNAYLKEKVTENGCGLFQPQLYEFREVHWKPVLVSRVMIVTADKGRNIRSAKKLALAVEGRSVLSIGSIAGVTLMSMEHVGFIWYFRKVGIWAALGFFSGIGVYQLERLIITGGS
;
A
#
# COMPACT_ATOMS: atom_id res chain seq x y z
N MET A 1 53.66 1.96 33.31
CA MET A 1 52.23 1.58 33.28
C MET A 1 51.66 2.08 31.96
N GLU A 2 51.78 1.25 30.93
CA GLU A 2 51.33 1.54 29.57
C GLU A 2 49.84 1.19 29.45
N VAL A 3 49.02 2.19 29.18
CA VAL A 3 47.57 2.04 29.09
C VAL A 3 47.22 1.61 27.66
N GLY A 4 47.06 0.29 27.46
CA GLY A 4 46.72 -0.36 26.20
C GLY A 4 45.26 -0.21 25.79
N TRP A 5 44.86 1.00 25.39
CA TRP A 5 43.49 1.30 24.89
C TRP A 5 43.31 1.52 23.37
N PRO A 6 44.33 1.74 22.50
CA PRO A 6 44.05 2.09 21.10
C PRO A 6 43.64 0.90 20.22
N THR A 7 43.97 -0.34 20.58
CA THR A 7 43.64 -1.53 19.77
C THR A 7 42.17 -1.93 19.86
N GLY A 8 41.52 -1.76 21.00
CA GLY A 8 40.11 -2.12 21.21
C GLY A 8 39.14 -1.24 20.41
N LEU A 9 39.41 0.07 20.29
CA LEU A 9 38.57 1.00 19.55
C LEU A 9 38.63 0.75 18.04
N ALA A 10 39.83 0.48 17.50
CA ALA A 10 40.02 0.14 16.10
C ALA A 10 39.31 -1.17 15.73
N LEU A 11 39.38 -2.18 16.61
CA LEU A 11 38.65 -3.44 16.43
C LEU A 11 37.14 -3.24 16.47
N LEU A 12 36.62 -2.39 17.37
CA LEU A 12 35.20 -2.08 17.47
C LEU A 12 34.68 -1.39 16.19
N ILE A 13 35.42 -0.40 15.67
CA ILE A 13 35.07 0.30 14.43
C ILE A 13 35.06 -0.68 13.24
N PHE A 14 36.07 -1.56 13.15
CA PHE A 14 36.14 -2.59 12.12
C PHE A 14 34.96 -3.57 12.20
N LEU A 15 34.60 -4.03 13.41
CA LEU A 15 33.46 -4.93 13.63
C LEU A 15 32.13 -4.27 13.26
N VAL A 16 31.95 -2.98 13.55
CA VAL A 16 30.76 -2.21 13.15
C VAL A 16 30.69 -2.07 11.63
N GLN A 17 31.82 -1.83 10.95
CA GLN A 17 31.88 -1.79 9.48
C GLN A 17 31.56 -3.15 8.87
N CYS A 18 32.15 -4.24 9.36
CA CYS A 18 31.84 -5.60 8.93
C CYS A 18 30.36 -5.93 9.15
N PHE A 19 29.77 -5.50 10.27
CA PHE A 19 28.35 -5.70 10.55
C PHE A 19 27.43 -4.92 9.61
N LEU A 20 27.76 -3.66 9.28
CA LEU A 20 27.02 -2.85 8.32
C LEU A 20 27.11 -3.43 6.89
N VAL A 21 28.31 -3.83 6.46
CA VAL A 21 28.52 -4.52 5.19
C VAL A 21 27.79 -5.86 5.17
N PHE A 22 27.81 -6.63 6.26
CA PHE A 22 27.10 -7.90 6.35
C PHE A 22 25.57 -7.71 6.35
N LYS A 23 25.03 -6.67 7.00
CA LYS A 23 23.60 -6.32 6.89
C LYS A 23 23.24 -5.92 5.47
N LEU A 24 24.08 -5.14 4.79
CA LEU A 24 23.88 -4.77 3.39
C LEU A 24 23.91 -6.00 2.48
N LEU A 25 24.90 -6.88 2.64
CA LEU A 25 25.04 -8.11 1.88
C LEU A 25 23.93 -9.12 2.18
N ARG A 26 23.46 -9.24 3.43
CA ARG A 26 22.32 -10.09 3.81
C ARG A 26 21.01 -9.54 3.25
N TRP A 27 20.84 -8.22 3.27
CA TRP A 27 19.71 -7.54 2.64
C TRP A 27 19.71 -7.75 1.12
N CYS A 28 20.86 -7.59 0.45
CA CYS A 28 21.02 -7.94 -0.96
C CYS A 28 20.75 -9.44 -1.20
N ARG A 29 21.39 -10.35 -0.47
CA ARG A 29 21.23 -11.80 -0.67
C ARG A 29 19.78 -12.26 -0.52
N ASN A 30 19.04 -11.70 0.44
CA ASN A 30 17.63 -12.07 0.65
C ASN A 30 16.71 -11.51 -0.46
N ASN A 31 17.08 -10.39 -1.10
CA ASN A 31 16.30 -9.78 -2.17
C ASN A 31 16.70 -10.26 -3.58
N PHE A 32 17.86 -10.89 -3.76
CA PHE A 32 18.41 -11.27 -5.08
C PHE A 32 18.25 -12.76 -5.46
N ARG A 33 17.57 -13.58 -4.66
CA ARG A 33 17.45 -15.04 -4.90
C ARG A 33 16.65 -15.45 -6.16
N GLY A 34 16.07 -14.52 -6.93
CA GLY A 34 15.24 -14.82 -8.10
C GLY A 34 15.78 -14.39 -9.48
N CYS A 35 16.88 -13.64 -9.58
CA CYS A 35 17.30 -13.03 -10.84
C CYS A 35 18.52 -13.73 -11.47
N ALA A 36 18.30 -14.88 -12.10
CA ALA A 36 19.26 -15.49 -13.02
C ALA A 36 18.83 -15.23 -14.47
N CYS A 37 19.31 -14.14 -15.07
CA CYS A 37 19.10 -13.86 -16.50
C CYS A 37 20.45 -13.81 -17.22
N SER A 38 20.83 -14.92 -17.86
CA SER A 38 21.91 -14.97 -18.85
C SER A 38 21.34 -14.65 -20.23
N HIS A 39 21.33 -13.39 -20.64
CA HIS A 39 21.11 -13.05 -22.04
C HIS A 39 22.10 -11.98 -22.49
N SER A 40 22.75 -12.24 -23.62
CA SER A 40 23.67 -11.33 -24.29
C SER A 40 22.94 -10.07 -24.73
N TRP A 41 23.38 -8.90 -24.25
CA TRP A 41 22.78 -7.61 -24.59
C TRP A 41 23.29 -7.15 -25.97
N ASN A 42 22.39 -6.99 -26.94
CA ASN A 42 22.68 -6.24 -28.17
C ASN A 42 22.19 -4.79 -28.04
N TRP A 43 22.67 -3.91 -28.92
CA TRP A 43 22.35 -2.48 -28.91
C TRP A 43 20.85 -2.18 -29.08
N ALA A 44 20.12 -3.03 -29.81
CA ALA A 44 18.67 -2.90 -29.98
C ALA A 44 17.90 -3.18 -28.68
N SER A 45 18.36 -4.14 -27.87
CA SER A 45 17.82 -4.41 -26.53
C SER A 45 18.08 -3.24 -25.58
N PHE A 46 19.25 -2.61 -25.66
CA PHE A 46 19.55 -1.41 -24.87
C PHE A 46 18.64 -0.23 -25.25
N SER A 47 18.41 0.00 -26.55
CA SER A 47 17.51 1.07 -27.02
C SER A 47 16.06 0.86 -26.59
N LYS A 48 15.52 -0.37 -26.73
CA LYS A 48 14.17 -0.70 -26.27
C LYS A 48 14.05 -0.58 -24.74
N TRP A 49 15.05 -1.06 -24.01
CA TRP A 49 15.12 -0.88 -22.56
C TRP A 49 15.15 0.60 -22.18
N TYR A 50 15.94 1.43 -22.88
CA TYR A 50 16.03 2.86 -22.64
C TYR A 50 14.71 3.60 -22.92
N GLN A 51 14.00 3.24 -23.99
CA GLN A 51 12.67 3.80 -24.27
C GLN A 51 11.63 3.38 -23.23
N HIS A 52 11.65 2.12 -22.77
CA HIS A 52 10.81 1.65 -21.68
C HIS A 52 11.15 2.35 -20.35
N TYR A 53 12.45 2.59 -20.10
CA TYR A 53 12.96 3.36 -18.97
C TYR A 53 12.48 4.83 -18.97
N MET A 54 12.17 5.40 -20.14
CA MET A 54 11.67 6.78 -20.25
C MET A 54 10.13 6.89 -20.06
N ARG A 55 9.36 5.80 -20.25
CA ARG A 55 7.88 5.79 -20.14
C ARG A 55 7.34 5.43 -18.74
N GLN A 56 8.16 5.54 -17.72
CA GLN A 56 7.89 4.99 -16.38
C GLN A 56 6.73 5.68 -15.65
N GLU A 57 5.96 4.88 -14.92
CA GLU A 57 4.93 5.40 -14.01
C GLU A 57 5.56 6.25 -12.90
N GLU A 58 4.89 7.36 -12.57
CA GLU A 58 5.35 8.33 -11.56
C GLU A 58 5.62 7.68 -10.19
N ARG A 59 4.93 6.58 -9.87
CA ARG A 59 5.08 5.82 -8.62
C ARG A 59 6.44 5.11 -8.53
N VAL A 60 6.84 4.41 -9.59
CA VAL A 60 8.16 3.74 -9.65
C VAL A 60 9.27 4.77 -9.58
N VAL A 61 9.10 5.92 -10.23
CA VAL A 61 10.06 7.03 -10.16
C VAL A 61 10.21 7.56 -8.72
N LYS A 62 9.11 7.73 -7.98
CA LYS A 62 9.15 8.17 -6.57
C LYS A 62 9.86 7.14 -5.68
N ALA A 63 9.49 5.86 -5.79
CA ALA A 63 10.11 4.77 -5.02
C ALA A 63 11.61 4.68 -5.27
N LYS A 64 12.02 4.78 -6.55
CA LYS A 64 13.42 4.80 -6.96
C LYS A 64 14.18 5.98 -6.35
N VAL A 65 13.62 7.19 -6.39
CA VAL A 65 14.26 8.39 -5.83
C VAL A 65 14.46 8.24 -4.32
N THR A 66 13.49 7.69 -3.59
CA THR A 66 13.62 7.39 -2.17
C THR A 66 14.76 6.40 -1.91
N LEU A 67 14.85 5.34 -2.72
CA LEU A 67 15.94 4.36 -2.63
C LEU A 67 17.31 4.98 -2.93
N GLN A 68 17.39 5.87 -3.93
CA GLN A 68 18.61 6.62 -4.26
C GLN A 68 19.06 7.53 -3.13
N ILE A 69 18.13 8.24 -2.47
CA ILE A 69 18.44 9.05 -1.29
C ILE A 69 18.95 8.16 -0.15
N GLY A 70 18.33 7.01 0.08
CA GLY A 70 18.79 6.04 1.09
C GLY A 70 20.20 5.52 0.83
N VAL A 71 20.49 5.08 -0.40
CA VAL A 71 21.83 4.63 -0.81
C VAL A 71 22.85 5.76 -0.71
N PHE A 72 22.48 6.98 -1.09
CA PHE A 72 23.33 8.16 -0.95
C PHE A 72 23.72 8.41 0.51
N ILE A 73 22.72 8.42 1.40
CA ILE A 73 22.94 8.61 2.84
C ILE A 73 23.84 7.51 3.41
N ILE A 74 23.57 6.24 3.09
CA ILE A 74 24.41 5.11 3.52
C ILE A 74 25.84 5.26 3.01
N GLY A 75 26.03 5.61 1.74
CA GLY A 75 27.36 5.85 1.18
C GLY A 75 28.09 7.01 1.85
N CYS A 76 27.37 8.09 2.17
CA CYS A 76 27.88 9.20 2.97
C CYS A 76 28.28 8.80 4.39
N TYR A 77 27.78 7.68 4.96
CA TYR A 77 28.26 7.14 6.24
C TYR A 77 29.51 6.25 6.07
N VAL A 78 29.56 5.47 4.98
CA VAL A 78 30.67 4.55 4.70
C VAL A 78 31.95 5.32 4.37
N LEU A 79 31.88 6.34 3.51
CA LEU A 79 33.02 7.18 3.12
C LEU A 79 33.81 7.77 4.32
N PRO A 80 33.15 8.41 5.31
CA PRO A 80 33.75 8.77 6.58
C PRO A 80 34.52 7.67 7.26
N SER A 81 33.88 6.50 7.41
CA SER A 81 34.43 5.44 8.23
C SER A 81 35.70 4.85 7.62
N THR A 82 35.78 4.78 6.29
CA THR A 82 36.99 4.34 5.59
C THR A 82 38.11 5.37 5.68
N TYR A 83 37.77 6.67 5.61
CA TYR A 83 38.75 7.74 5.73
C TYR A 83 39.29 7.89 7.16
N THR A 84 38.42 7.81 8.17
CA THR A 84 38.84 7.88 9.59
C THR A 84 39.72 6.69 9.96
N LEU A 85 39.35 5.47 9.55
CA LEU A 85 40.19 4.29 9.77
C LEU A 85 41.58 4.52 9.18
N ARG A 86 41.66 5.13 8.01
CA ARG A 86 42.92 5.46 7.37
C ARG A 86 43.71 6.52 8.13
N MET A 87 43.09 7.62 8.53
CA MET A 87 43.77 8.67 9.33
C MET A 87 44.29 8.10 10.65
N VAL A 88 43.55 7.19 11.27
CA VAL A 88 44.00 6.46 12.46
C VAL A 88 45.20 5.56 12.15
N THR A 89 45.18 4.80 11.05
CA THR A 89 46.35 3.99 10.66
C THR A 89 47.58 4.85 10.35
N PHE A 90 47.38 6.03 9.74
CA PHE A 90 48.45 6.98 9.47
C PHE A 90 49.04 7.54 10.77
N GLN A 91 48.19 7.99 11.70
CA GLN A 91 48.63 8.46 13.02
C GLN A 91 49.33 7.37 13.83
N ALA A 92 48.80 6.14 13.82
CA ALA A 92 49.41 5.00 14.51
C ALA A 92 50.82 4.70 13.98
N ARG A 93 51.05 4.80 12.66
CA ARG A 93 52.39 4.67 12.08
C ARG A 93 53.29 5.85 12.44
N ALA A 94 52.77 7.08 12.43
CA ALA A 94 53.53 8.27 12.83
C ALA A 94 54.00 8.20 14.30
N CYS A 95 53.20 7.59 15.18
CA CYS A 95 53.56 7.35 16.58
C CYS A 95 54.42 6.09 16.80
N GLY A 96 54.81 5.36 15.75
CA GLY A 96 55.60 4.13 15.86
C GLY A 96 54.82 2.91 16.40
N VAL A 97 53.49 2.99 16.48
CA VAL A 97 52.63 1.89 16.96
C VAL A 97 52.50 0.78 15.90
N LEU A 98 52.51 1.15 14.62
CA LEU A 98 52.50 0.22 13.49
C LEU A 98 53.83 0.30 12.73
N PRO A 99 54.36 -0.83 12.22
CA PRO A 99 55.59 -0.83 11.44
C PRO A 99 55.44 0.05 10.19
N GLN A 100 56.48 0.82 9.89
CA GLN A 100 56.56 1.63 8.67
C GLN A 100 56.62 0.70 7.47
N SER A 101 55.47 0.48 6.83
CA SER A 101 55.43 -0.12 5.49
C SER A 101 56.06 0.87 4.51
N ALA A 102 57.09 0.44 3.78
CA ALA A 102 57.81 1.26 2.81
C ALA A 102 56.95 1.78 1.62
N ALA A 103 55.68 1.38 1.53
CA ALA A 103 54.87 1.56 0.32
C ALA A 103 53.80 2.67 0.36
N GLU A 104 53.60 3.38 1.48
CA GLU A 104 52.57 4.43 1.55
C GLU A 104 53.17 5.83 1.53
N THR A 105 53.29 6.39 0.34
CA THR A 105 53.57 7.82 0.17
C THR A 105 52.29 8.62 0.49
N PRO A 106 52.39 9.68 1.31
CA PRO A 106 51.27 10.59 1.55
C PRO A 106 51.02 11.41 0.27
N PHE A 107 49.75 11.52 -0.14
CA PHE A 107 49.32 12.40 -1.24
C PHE A 107 48.49 13.54 -0.65
N PRO A 108 49.14 14.57 -0.08
CA PRO A 108 48.43 15.60 0.69
C PRO A 108 47.34 16.30 -0.13
N THR A 109 47.53 16.44 -1.45
CA THR A 109 46.53 17.04 -2.34
C THR A 109 45.26 16.18 -2.44
N VAL A 110 45.39 14.88 -2.69
CA VAL A 110 44.24 13.96 -2.78
C VAL A 110 43.53 13.84 -1.45
N ASP A 111 44.29 13.74 -0.36
CA ASP A 111 43.73 13.60 0.97
C ASP A 111 42.91 14.86 1.36
N VAL A 112 43.31 16.06 0.90
CA VAL A 112 42.48 17.28 1.03
C VAL A 112 41.16 17.17 0.27
N PHE A 113 41.15 16.72 -0.98
CA PHE A 113 39.90 16.56 -1.73
C PHE A 113 38.99 15.49 -1.11
N VAL A 114 39.55 14.36 -0.66
CA VAL A 114 38.78 13.33 0.04
C VAL A 114 38.22 13.89 1.36
N ALA A 115 38.98 14.69 2.10
CA ALA A 115 38.50 15.37 3.30
C ALA A 115 37.39 16.39 3.01
N LEU A 116 37.44 17.14 1.90
CA LEU A 116 36.37 18.04 1.49
C LEU A 116 35.07 17.29 1.15
N MET A 117 35.18 16.16 0.46
CA MET A 117 34.04 15.30 0.16
C MET A 117 33.47 14.66 1.43
N TRP A 118 34.35 14.31 2.38
CA TRP A 118 33.97 13.84 3.70
C TRP A 118 33.18 14.89 4.48
N MET A 119 33.70 16.11 4.60
CA MET A 119 33.02 17.23 5.27
C MET A 119 31.66 17.50 4.62
N SER A 120 31.60 17.46 3.29
CA SER A 120 30.34 17.59 2.55
C SER A 120 29.36 16.46 2.90
N SER A 121 29.84 15.21 2.99
CA SER A 121 29.03 14.05 3.37
C SER A 121 28.50 14.17 4.80
N VAL A 122 29.33 14.59 5.76
CA VAL A 122 28.92 14.82 7.16
C VAL A 122 27.88 15.93 7.25
N LEU A 123 28.08 17.03 6.52
CA LEU A 123 27.13 18.14 6.48
C LEU A 123 25.76 17.72 5.93
N ILE A 124 25.75 16.88 4.89
CA ILE A 124 24.52 16.29 4.33
C ILE A 124 23.85 15.35 5.35
N ILE A 125 24.62 14.49 6.03
CA ILE A 125 24.08 13.58 7.05
C ILE A 125 23.45 14.34 8.22
N SER A 126 24.12 15.40 8.69
CA SER A 126 23.63 16.24 9.78
C SER A 126 22.36 17.00 9.40
N ASN A 127 22.16 17.28 8.11
CA ASN A 127 21.02 18.04 7.59
C ASN A 127 20.20 17.21 6.60
N LYS A 128 19.62 16.09 7.04
CA LYS A 128 18.82 15.19 6.18
C LYS A 128 17.71 15.91 5.40
N HIS A 129 17.14 16.98 5.97
CA HIS A 129 16.11 17.80 5.34
C HIS A 129 16.61 18.56 4.10
N TRP A 130 17.92 18.72 3.93
CA TRP A 130 18.51 19.33 2.73
C TRP A 130 18.59 18.38 1.55
N VAL A 131 18.37 17.07 1.75
CA VAL A 131 18.44 16.06 0.70
C VAL A 131 17.08 15.93 0.01
N THR A 132 16.80 16.88 -0.87
CA THR A 132 15.69 16.81 -1.82
C THR A 132 16.16 16.17 -3.13
N PRO A 133 15.26 15.67 -3.99
CA PRO A 133 15.66 15.11 -5.28
C PRO A 133 16.42 16.10 -6.17
N ARG A 134 16.17 17.42 -6.03
CA ARG A 134 16.87 18.47 -6.78
C ARG A 134 18.25 18.76 -6.21
N SER A 135 18.36 18.88 -4.88
CA SER A 135 19.65 19.12 -4.23
C SER A 135 20.56 17.90 -4.30
N LEU A 136 20.02 16.67 -4.36
CA LEU A 136 20.81 15.46 -4.59
C LEU A 136 21.63 15.53 -5.88
N ASP A 137 21.03 16.00 -6.98
CA ASP A 137 21.75 16.19 -8.25
C ASP A 137 22.87 17.23 -8.11
N VAL A 138 22.65 18.29 -7.33
CA VAL A 138 23.67 19.32 -7.04
C VAL A 138 24.81 18.75 -6.20
N PHE A 139 24.51 17.98 -5.16
CA PHE A 139 25.54 17.32 -4.36
C PHE A 139 26.35 16.32 -5.18
N CYS A 140 25.70 15.53 -6.03
CA CYS A 140 26.41 14.62 -6.92
C CYS A 140 27.31 15.37 -7.90
N LEU A 141 26.84 16.49 -8.46
CA LEU A 141 27.63 17.37 -9.33
C LEU A 141 28.86 17.93 -8.61
N LEU A 142 28.70 18.42 -7.38
CA LEU A 142 29.81 18.90 -6.56
C LEU A 142 30.81 17.78 -6.28
N PHE A 143 30.34 16.55 -6.04
CA PHE A 143 31.21 15.40 -5.84
C PHE A 143 32.02 15.07 -7.11
N TYR A 144 31.38 15.11 -8.29
CA TYR A 144 32.09 14.94 -9.55
C TYR A 144 33.14 16.00 -9.78
N ILE A 145 32.80 17.28 -9.60
CA ILE A 145 33.73 18.40 -9.77
C ILE A 145 34.91 18.27 -8.82
N THR A 146 34.66 17.97 -7.54
CA THR A 146 35.71 17.78 -6.54
C THR A 146 36.64 16.63 -6.91
N THR A 147 36.09 15.53 -7.41
CA THR A 147 36.89 14.37 -7.86
C THR A 147 37.74 14.70 -9.08
N LEU A 148 37.16 15.41 -10.05
CA LEU A 148 37.85 15.84 -11.27
C LEU A 148 38.97 16.84 -10.97
N LEU A 149 38.73 17.79 -10.06
CA LEU A 149 39.75 18.70 -9.57
C LEU A 149 40.86 17.95 -8.83
N GLY A 150 40.52 16.93 -8.04
CA GLY A 150 41.53 16.06 -7.41
C GLY A 150 42.43 15.38 -8.44
N LEU A 151 41.85 14.77 -9.47
CA LEU A 151 42.60 14.17 -10.58
C LEU A 151 43.43 15.19 -11.37
N LEU A 152 42.92 16.43 -11.51
CA LEU A 152 43.58 17.48 -12.27
C LEU A 152 44.68 18.19 -11.48
N VAL A 153 44.59 18.31 -10.16
CA VAL A 153 45.56 19.07 -9.36
C VAL A 153 46.71 18.19 -8.87
N THR A 154 46.45 16.91 -8.61
CA THR A 154 47.48 16.02 -8.05
C THR A 154 48.58 15.73 -9.07
N PRO A 155 49.85 16.10 -8.79
CA PRO A 155 50.97 15.70 -9.63
C PRO A 155 51.18 14.20 -9.53
N VAL A 156 51.47 13.57 -10.67
CA VAL A 156 51.70 12.13 -10.79
C VAL A 156 53.10 11.96 -11.35
N GLN A 157 54.00 11.34 -10.59
CA GLN A 157 55.35 11.06 -11.07
C GLN A 157 55.44 9.66 -11.68
N ASN A 158 54.76 8.68 -11.06
CA ASN A 158 54.82 7.28 -11.45
C ASN A 158 53.42 6.65 -11.59
N PHE A 159 53.32 5.57 -12.36
CA PHE A 159 52.06 4.83 -12.55
C PHE A 159 51.51 4.22 -11.26
N GLU A 160 52.37 3.82 -10.32
CA GLU A 160 51.92 3.28 -9.04
C GLU A 160 51.20 4.33 -8.18
N GLU A 161 51.73 5.56 -8.16
CA GLU A 161 51.09 6.70 -7.50
C GLU A 161 49.71 6.96 -8.11
N TYR A 162 49.65 6.94 -9.44
CA TYR A 162 48.42 7.09 -10.19
C TYR A 162 47.36 6.06 -9.81
N ARG A 163 47.77 4.79 -9.74
CA ARG A 163 46.91 3.67 -9.32
C ARG A 163 46.34 3.89 -7.93
N GLN A 164 47.18 4.33 -6.98
CA GLN A 164 46.73 4.66 -5.63
C GLN A 164 45.76 5.85 -5.61
N ILE A 165 45.98 6.88 -6.43
CA ILE A 165 45.09 8.04 -6.54
C ILE A 165 43.71 7.60 -7.06
N LEU A 166 43.66 6.81 -8.14
CA LEU A 166 42.41 6.26 -8.67
C LEU A 166 41.67 5.42 -7.64
N PHE A 167 42.37 4.53 -6.94
CA PHE A 167 41.78 3.69 -5.91
C PHE A 167 41.22 4.53 -4.74
N ARG A 168 41.91 5.61 -4.34
CA ARG A 168 41.41 6.53 -3.31
C ARG A 168 40.13 7.25 -3.74
N LEU A 169 40.05 7.63 -5.01
CA LEU A 169 38.91 8.37 -5.57
C LEU A 169 37.76 7.47 -6.04
N ILE A 170 37.93 6.14 -6.06
CA ILE A 170 36.93 5.21 -6.58
C ILE A 170 35.59 5.32 -5.82
N PHE A 171 35.63 5.36 -4.49
CA PHE A 171 34.44 5.46 -3.66
C PHE A 171 33.73 6.81 -3.83
N CYS A 172 34.52 7.87 -4.02
CA CYS A 172 34.02 9.22 -4.31
C CYS A 172 33.28 9.30 -5.65
N ARG A 173 33.59 8.41 -6.60
CA ARG A 173 32.93 8.31 -7.91
C ARG A 173 31.71 7.41 -7.90
N VAL A 174 31.82 6.22 -7.30
CA VAL A 174 30.74 5.22 -7.29
C VAL A 174 29.48 5.78 -6.64
N LEU A 175 29.62 6.58 -5.57
CA LEU A 175 28.47 7.15 -4.87
C LEU A 175 27.59 8.03 -5.79
N PRO A 176 28.09 9.13 -6.39
CA PRO A 176 27.31 9.94 -7.32
C PRO A 176 26.91 9.19 -8.59
N ASP A 177 27.71 8.20 -9.03
CA ASP A 177 27.38 7.35 -10.17
C ASP A 177 26.12 6.53 -9.93
N VAL A 178 25.89 6.05 -8.71
CA VAL A 178 24.67 5.31 -8.38
C VAL A 178 23.48 6.25 -8.17
N THR A 179 23.72 7.40 -7.53
CA THR A 179 22.65 8.23 -6.95
C THR A 179 22.15 9.35 -7.87
N THR A 180 22.91 9.73 -8.92
CA THR A 180 22.46 10.76 -9.86
C THR A 180 21.13 10.38 -10.53
N LYS A 181 20.22 11.34 -10.68
CA LYS A 181 18.95 11.09 -11.37
C LYS A 181 19.13 11.01 -12.88
N ARG A 182 20.00 11.86 -13.43
CA ARG A 182 20.24 12.00 -14.87
C ARG A 182 21.41 11.12 -15.31
N VAL A 183 21.11 10.09 -16.11
CA VAL A 183 22.12 9.19 -16.70
C VAL A 183 23.14 9.98 -17.53
N GLY A 184 22.72 11.05 -18.22
CA GLY A 184 23.61 11.90 -19.01
C GLY A 184 24.73 12.56 -18.19
N MET A 185 24.44 13.03 -16.97
CA MET A 185 25.48 13.62 -16.11
C MET A 185 26.55 12.59 -15.76
N PHE A 186 26.11 11.40 -15.34
CA PHE A 186 26.98 10.27 -15.03
C PHE A 186 27.91 9.91 -16.22
N VAL A 187 27.37 9.83 -17.44
CA VAL A 187 28.18 9.51 -18.63
C VAL A 187 29.20 10.61 -18.92
N VAL A 188 28.77 11.88 -18.92
CA VAL A 188 29.64 13.02 -19.22
C VAL A 188 30.80 13.11 -18.24
N PHE A 189 30.54 12.99 -16.93
CA PHE A 189 31.60 13.09 -15.92
C PHE A 189 32.57 11.91 -15.96
N ASN A 190 32.10 10.70 -16.26
CA ASN A 190 32.99 9.56 -16.40
C ASN A 190 33.85 9.62 -17.67
N VAL A 191 33.30 10.11 -18.78
CA VAL A 191 34.09 10.40 -19.99
C VAL A 191 35.11 11.51 -19.72
N LEU A 192 34.71 12.59 -19.05
CA LEU A 192 35.62 13.69 -18.72
C LEU A 192 36.74 13.22 -17.78
N ALA A 193 36.41 12.40 -16.78
CA ALA A 193 37.41 11.78 -15.91
C ALA A 193 38.36 10.88 -16.71
N LEU A 194 37.86 10.04 -17.63
CA LEU A 194 38.67 9.21 -18.51
C LEU A 194 39.59 10.04 -19.43
N VAL A 195 39.11 11.17 -19.95
CA VAL A 195 39.94 12.09 -20.74
C VAL A 195 41.07 12.67 -19.88
N VAL A 196 40.77 13.10 -18.65
CA VAL A 196 41.80 13.59 -17.71
C VAL A 196 42.80 12.49 -17.38
N VAL A 197 42.34 11.25 -17.16
CA VAL A 197 43.17 10.06 -16.95
C VAL A 197 44.14 9.87 -18.11
N ILE A 198 43.63 9.80 -19.35
CA ILE A 198 44.44 9.57 -20.54
C ILE A 198 45.43 10.73 -20.74
N ALA A 199 44.98 11.98 -20.61
CA ALA A 199 45.83 13.16 -20.75
C ALA A 199 46.96 13.22 -19.70
N ARG A 200 46.74 12.64 -18.51
CA ARG A 200 47.73 12.57 -17.43
C ARG A 200 48.69 11.39 -17.55
N VAL A 201 48.23 10.29 -18.13
CA VAL A 201 49.00 9.05 -18.25
C VAL A 201 49.93 9.05 -19.48
N ILE A 202 49.49 9.63 -20.61
CA ILE A 202 50.30 9.71 -21.85
C ILE A 202 51.68 10.37 -21.67
N PRO A 203 51.85 11.47 -20.91
CA PRO A 203 53.13 12.14 -20.76
C PRO A 203 54.18 11.35 -19.96
N VAL A 204 53.77 10.28 -19.25
CA VAL A 204 54.68 9.45 -18.46
C VAL A 204 55.50 8.59 -19.43
N ARG A 205 56.77 9.02 -19.65
CA ARG A 205 57.68 8.57 -20.72
C ARG A 205 57.97 7.05 -20.81
N GLU A 206 57.53 6.25 -19.86
CA GLU A 206 57.80 4.81 -19.81
C GLU A 206 56.54 3.92 -19.79
N LEU A 207 55.39 4.45 -20.18
CA LEU A 207 54.16 3.69 -20.02
C LEU A 207 54.07 2.50 -20.99
N GLY A 208 54.15 1.29 -20.45
CA GLY A 208 53.84 0.07 -21.19
C GLY A 208 52.37 0.00 -21.58
N LYS A 209 52.04 -0.62 -22.71
CA LYS A 209 50.65 -0.82 -23.17
C LYS A 209 49.76 -1.45 -22.09
N SER A 210 50.30 -2.37 -21.29
CA SER A 210 49.59 -3.02 -20.17
C SER A 210 49.14 -2.05 -19.08
N GLN A 211 49.93 -1.02 -18.78
CA GLN A 211 49.59 -0.02 -17.76
C GLN A 211 48.47 0.92 -18.24
N LEU A 212 48.45 1.27 -19.53
CA LEU A 212 47.35 2.04 -20.11
C LEU A 212 46.03 1.25 -20.02
N ASP A 213 46.07 -0.05 -20.36
CA ASP A 213 44.90 -0.93 -20.28
C ASP A 213 44.40 -1.04 -18.82
N GLU A 214 45.30 -1.19 -17.84
CA GLU A 214 44.94 -1.22 -16.41
C GLU A 214 44.28 0.10 -15.95
N ALA A 215 44.81 1.26 -16.35
CA ALA A 215 44.21 2.55 -16.02
C ALA A 215 42.81 2.73 -16.61
N ILE A 216 42.60 2.29 -17.86
CA ILE A 216 41.28 2.33 -18.51
C ILE A 216 40.30 1.41 -17.76
N VAL A 217 40.72 0.18 -17.44
CA VAL A 217 39.88 -0.78 -16.70
C VAL A 217 39.50 -0.24 -15.32
N MET A 218 40.45 0.34 -14.58
CA MET A 218 40.16 0.93 -13.26
C MET A 218 39.19 2.11 -13.32
N ASN A 219 39.14 2.83 -14.45
CA ASN A 219 38.18 3.92 -14.65
C ASN A 219 36.80 3.43 -15.10
N LEU A 220 36.74 2.37 -15.91
CA LEU A 220 35.49 1.83 -16.41
C LEU A 220 34.79 0.88 -15.42
N ALA A 221 35.55 0.13 -14.61
CA ALA A 221 34.97 -0.82 -13.65
C ALA A 221 33.96 -0.18 -12.67
N PRO A 222 34.21 1.02 -12.08
CA PRO A 222 33.23 1.74 -11.25
C PRO A 222 31.95 2.09 -12.00
N VAL A 223 32.08 2.49 -13.27
CA VAL A 223 30.96 2.86 -14.16
C VAL A 223 30.06 1.65 -14.39
N PHE A 224 30.66 0.51 -14.74
CA PHE A 224 29.93 -0.75 -14.89
C PHE A 224 29.27 -1.19 -13.58
N GLY A 225 29.99 -1.12 -12.47
CA GLY A 225 29.45 -1.41 -11.14
C GLY A 225 28.23 -0.54 -10.80
N ALA A 226 28.32 0.76 -11.06
CA ALA A 226 27.22 1.69 -10.82
C ALA A 226 26.00 1.44 -11.71
N VAL A 227 26.20 1.05 -12.98
CA VAL A 227 25.11 0.64 -13.87
C VAL A 227 24.41 -0.61 -13.33
N LEU A 228 25.15 -1.62 -12.89
CA LEU A 228 24.58 -2.85 -12.32
C LEU A 228 23.78 -2.55 -11.04
N VAL A 229 24.35 -1.74 -10.14
CA VAL A 229 23.65 -1.31 -8.91
C VAL A 229 22.36 -0.56 -9.27
N ARG A 230 22.40 0.34 -10.26
CA ARG A 230 21.20 1.06 -10.72
C ARG A 230 20.13 0.14 -11.30
N GLN A 231 20.53 -0.87 -12.08
CA GLN A 231 19.59 -1.87 -12.62
C GLN A 231 18.93 -2.66 -11.49
N ALA A 232 19.70 -3.08 -10.50
CA ALA A 232 19.17 -3.74 -9.31
C ALA A 232 18.22 -2.86 -8.50
N MET A 233 18.59 -1.60 -8.26
CA MET A 233 17.74 -0.63 -7.56
C MET A 233 16.41 -0.42 -8.29
N TYR A 234 16.44 -0.40 -9.62
CA TYR A 234 15.23 -0.30 -10.43
C TYR A 234 14.36 -1.55 -10.28
N ALA A 235 14.94 -2.76 -10.40
CA ALA A 235 14.19 -4.00 -10.22
C ALA A 235 13.54 -4.10 -8.83
N ILE A 236 14.25 -3.66 -7.79
CA ILE A 236 13.72 -3.61 -6.41
C ILE A 236 12.58 -2.59 -6.28
N ALA A 237 12.74 -1.39 -6.86
CA ALA A 237 11.71 -0.36 -6.82
C ALA A 237 10.44 -0.78 -7.56
N ASP A 238 10.59 -1.40 -8.73
CA ASP A 238 9.50 -1.93 -9.54
C ASP A 238 8.74 -3.04 -8.79
N ALA A 239 9.47 -4.04 -8.26
CA ALA A 239 8.88 -5.08 -7.42
C ALA A 239 8.13 -4.49 -6.21
N GLY A 240 8.71 -3.49 -5.53
CA GLY A 240 8.08 -2.81 -4.40
C GLY A 240 6.77 -2.12 -4.75
N VAL A 241 6.69 -1.44 -5.89
CA VAL A 241 5.46 -0.76 -6.35
C VAL A 241 4.39 -1.78 -6.75
N ASN A 242 4.79 -2.86 -7.42
CA ASN A 242 3.86 -3.94 -7.79
C ASN A 242 3.27 -4.61 -6.53
N LEU A 243 4.10 -4.89 -5.52
CA LEU A 243 3.63 -5.43 -4.25
C LEU A 243 2.65 -4.51 -3.52
N GLN A 244 2.92 -3.19 -3.51
CA GLN A 244 2.00 -2.22 -2.92
C GLN A 244 0.67 -2.16 -3.66
N THR A 245 0.71 -2.20 -4.99
CA THR A 245 -0.49 -2.16 -5.83
C THR A 245 -1.37 -3.37 -5.59
N LEU A 246 -0.79 -4.58 -5.61
CA LEU A 246 -1.50 -5.83 -5.28
C LEU A 246 -2.06 -5.82 -3.86
N THR A 247 -1.34 -5.24 -2.89
CA THR A 247 -1.82 -5.14 -1.51
C THR A 247 -3.01 -4.18 -1.41
N ILE A 248 -2.95 -3.03 -2.09
CA ILE A 248 -4.05 -2.05 -2.11
C ILE A 248 -5.28 -2.66 -2.78
N GLU A 249 -5.09 -3.33 -3.92
CA GLU A 249 -6.16 -4.01 -4.65
C GLU A 249 -6.81 -5.11 -3.77
N ARG A 250 -5.99 -5.98 -3.18
CA ARG A 250 -6.47 -7.02 -2.25
C ARG A 250 -7.24 -6.42 -1.07
N ASN A 251 -6.74 -5.36 -0.46
CA ASN A 251 -7.42 -4.71 0.67
C ASN A 251 -8.74 -4.05 0.26
N ALA A 252 -8.78 -3.43 -0.92
CA ALA A 252 -9.99 -2.81 -1.46
C ALA A 252 -11.05 -3.87 -1.77
N ILE A 253 -10.65 -4.96 -2.43
CA ILE A 253 -11.55 -6.09 -2.75
C ILE A 253 -12.05 -6.75 -1.46
N SER A 254 -11.15 -7.04 -0.52
CA SER A 254 -11.52 -7.62 0.76
C SER A 254 -12.50 -6.73 1.52
N SER A 255 -12.25 -5.42 1.56
CA SER A 255 -13.15 -4.45 2.21
C SER A 255 -14.51 -4.36 1.52
N LEU A 256 -14.56 -4.45 0.19
CA LEU A 256 -15.81 -4.49 -0.57
C LEU A 256 -16.60 -5.77 -0.27
N LEU A 257 -15.94 -6.93 -0.27
CA LEU A 257 -16.59 -8.20 0.05
C LEU A 257 -17.07 -8.23 1.50
N LEU A 258 -16.29 -7.72 2.45
CA LEU A 258 -16.68 -7.61 3.86
C LEU A 258 -17.90 -6.70 4.07
N GLY A 259 -18.13 -5.73 3.17
CA GLY A 259 -19.34 -4.91 3.17
C GLY A 259 -20.58 -5.60 2.57
N LEU A 260 -20.39 -6.66 1.78
CA LEU A 260 -21.46 -7.34 1.03
C LEU A 260 -21.77 -8.76 1.52
N CYS A 261 -20.82 -9.41 2.20
CA CYS A 261 -20.85 -10.80 2.60
C CYS A 261 -20.74 -10.93 4.12
N ASP A 262 -21.35 -11.97 4.69
CA ASP A 262 -21.31 -12.26 6.13
C ASP A 262 -19.95 -12.84 6.56
N ALA A 263 -19.28 -13.55 5.65
CA ALA A 263 -17.92 -14.04 5.83
C ALA A 263 -17.08 -13.92 4.57
N VAL A 264 -15.80 -13.61 4.70
CA VAL A 264 -14.83 -13.62 3.61
C VAL A 264 -13.63 -14.47 4.01
N VAL A 265 -13.23 -15.39 3.15
CA VAL A 265 -12.08 -16.27 3.39
C VAL A 265 -11.15 -16.31 2.20
N GLU A 266 -9.86 -16.53 2.50
CA GLU A 266 -8.82 -16.74 1.51
C GLU A 266 -8.48 -18.22 1.40
N VAL A 267 -8.36 -18.67 0.17
CA VAL A 267 -8.24 -20.08 -0.17
C VAL A 267 -7.14 -20.28 -1.21
N ASP A 268 -6.32 -21.31 -1.04
CA ASP A 268 -5.25 -21.64 -1.98
C ASP A 268 -5.76 -22.39 -3.22
N GLU A 269 -4.84 -22.75 -4.12
CA GLU A 269 -5.13 -23.52 -5.34
C GLU A 269 -5.80 -24.88 -5.07
N ASN A 270 -5.56 -25.46 -3.89
CA ASN A 270 -6.10 -26.75 -3.45
C ASN A 270 -7.39 -26.59 -2.62
N LEU A 271 -7.98 -25.40 -2.63
CA LEU A 271 -9.16 -25.06 -1.84
C LEU A 271 -8.97 -25.17 -0.32
N LYS A 272 -7.74 -25.05 0.17
CA LYS A 272 -7.44 -24.98 1.61
C LYS A 272 -7.44 -23.54 2.11
N LEU A 273 -7.98 -23.32 3.30
CA LEU A 273 -7.99 -22.01 3.93
C LEU A 273 -6.57 -21.56 4.27
N THR A 274 -6.15 -20.40 3.78
CA THR A 274 -4.78 -19.90 4.05
C THR A 274 -4.66 -19.24 5.42
N GLN A 275 -5.77 -18.75 5.97
CA GLN A 275 -5.84 -18.03 7.25
C GLN A 275 -7.03 -18.50 8.08
N ASP A 276 -6.99 -18.22 9.38
CA ASP A 276 -8.11 -18.50 10.29
C ASP A 276 -9.29 -17.57 10.00
N GLY A 277 -10.29 -18.10 9.30
CA GLY A 277 -11.54 -17.39 8.98
C GLY A 277 -12.46 -17.28 10.19
N ARG A 278 -12.20 -16.32 11.11
CA ARG A 278 -13.07 -16.11 12.29
C ARG A 278 -14.53 -15.78 11.91
N GLN A 279 -14.73 -15.10 10.79
CA GLN A 279 -16.07 -14.81 10.28
C GLN A 279 -16.77 -16.09 9.83
N LEU A 280 -16.06 -16.95 9.11
CA LEU A 280 -16.57 -18.24 8.67
C LEU A 280 -16.89 -19.16 9.87
N SER A 281 -16.02 -19.24 10.87
CA SER A 281 -16.31 -20.03 12.08
C SER A 281 -17.53 -19.52 12.85
N THR A 282 -17.74 -18.20 12.85
CA THR A 282 -18.90 -17.58 13.49
C THR A 282 -20.17 -17.87 12.69
N MET A 283 -20.13 -17.69 11.36
CA MET A 283 -21.24 -17.98 10.45
C MET A 283 -21.69 -19.43 10.55
N LEU A 284 -20.74 -20.37 10.64
CA LEU A 284 -21.02 -21.80 10.74
C LEU A 284 -21.13 -22.32 12.18
N LEU A 285 -21.11 -21.44 13.19
CA LEU A 285 -21.17 -21.81 14.62
C LEU A 285 -20.11 -22.84 15.08
N HIS A 286 -18.96 -22.92 14.40
CA HIS A 286 -17.90 -23.93 14.63
C HIS A 286 -16.97 -23.60 15.83
N GLY A 287 -17.35 -22.68 16.72
CA GLY A 287 -16.43 -22.07 17.71
C GLY A 287 -16.75 -22.25 19.19
N ARG A 288 -17.69 -23.12 19.59
CA ARG A 288 -18.12 -23.23 21.00
C ARG A 288 -17.36 -24.26 21.87
N GLY A 289 -16.26 -24.85 21.38
CA GLY A 289 -15.43 -25.80 22.13
C GLY A 289 -14.06 -25.26 22.55
N VAL A 290 -13.50 -25.79 23.65
CA VAL A 290 -12.24 -25.38 24.32
C VAL A 290 -10.97 -25.56 23.46
N ALA A 291 -11.08 -26.22 22.31
CA ALA A 291 -10.06 -26.17 21.26
C ALA A 291 -10.67 -25.50 20.03
N ALA A 292 -10.54 -24.17 19.94
CA ALA A 292 -10.77 -23.46 18.69
C ALA A 292 -9.75 -24.01 17.68
N GLN A 293 -10.13 -25.06 16.95
CA GLN A 293 -9.30 -25.62 15.90
C GLN A 293 -8.98 -24.49 14.92
N GLN A 294 -7.70 -24.30 14.66
CA GLN A 294 -7.25 -23.41 13.60
C GLN A 294 -7.89 -23.89 12.30
N LEU A 295 -8.68 -23.02 11.69
CA LEU A 295 -9.31 -23.27 10.39
C LEU A 295 -8.28 -23.19 9.28
N ALA A 296 -7.16 -22.49 9.51
CA ALA A 296 -6.03 -22.45 8.60
C ALA A 296 -5.55 -23.87 8.25
N GLY A 297 -5.45 -24.15 6.96
CA GLY A 297 -5.05 -25.43 6.38
C GLY A 297 -6.18 -26.44 6.22
N SER A 298 -7.37 -26.17 6.74
CA SER A 298 -8.54 -27.05 6.51
C SER A 298 -9.07 -26.90 5.08
N ASP A 299 -9.62 -27.99 4.56
CA ASP A 299 -10.24 -28.04 3.23
C ASP A 299 -11.60 -27.33 3.26
N LEU A 300 -11.75 -26.30 2.44
CA LEU A 300 -12.98 -25.53 2.33
C LEU A 300 -14.17 -26.39 1.92
N LEU A 301 -13.96 -27.42 1.09
CA LEU A 301 -15.03 -28.32 0.62
C LEU A 301 -15.64 -29.16 1.76
N ALA A 302 -14.91 -29.36 2.86
CA ALA A 302 -15.41 -30.11 4.01
C ALA A 302 -16.64 -29.45 4.64
N PHE A 303 -16.73 -28.12 4.57
CA PHE A 303 -17.85 -27.33 5.11
C PHE A 303 -19.10 -27.35 4.21
N PHE A 304 -19.02 -27.91 3.01
CA PHE A 304 -20.15 -27.99 2.08
C PHE A 304 -20.87 -29.34 2.17
N HIS A 305 -22.17 -29.31 1.87
CA HIS A 305 -22.99 -30.51 1.72
C HIS A 305 -22.39 -31.45 0.67
N PRO A 306 -22.33 -32.79 0.89
CA PRO A 306 -21.71 -33.73 -0.04
C PRO A 306 -22.17 -33.60 -1.50
N ASP A 307 -23.47 -33.37 -1.70
CA ASP A 307 -24.05 -33.20 -3.05
C ASP A 307 -23.54 -31.95 -3.78
N ASP A 308 -23.19 -30.90 -3.03
CA ASP A 308 -22.80 -29.61 -3.60
C ASP A 308 -21.27 -29.53 -3.78
N ARG A 309 -20.48 -30.41 -3.15
CA ARG A 309 -19.00 -30.37 -3.17
C ARG A 309 -18.42 -30.39 -4.58
N ALA A 310 -18.91 -31.27 -5.45
CA ALA A 310 -18.43 -31.36 -6.83
C ALA A 310 -18.72 -30.09 -7.63
N HIS A 311 -19.92 -29.51 -7.43
CA HIS A 311 -20.33 -28.27 -8.09
C HIS A 311 -19.53 -27.06 -7.60
N VAL A 312 -19.32 -26.95 -6.28
CA VAL A 312 -18.51 -25.90 -5.65
C VAL A 312 -17.06 -26.01 -6.11
N GLN A 313 -16.48 -27.22 -6.11
CA GLN A 313 -15.12 -27.44 -6.59
C GLN A 313 -14.97 -27.05 -8.06
N GLN A 314 -15.89 -27.46 -8.94
CA GLN A 314 -15.85 -27.08 -10.35
C GLN A 314 -16.00 -25.56 -10.55
N SER A 315 -16.83 -24.91 -9.74
CA SER A 315 -17.08 -23.47 -9.83
C SER A 315 -15.90 -22.64 -9.29
N LEU A 316 -15.23 -23.13 -8.24
CA LEU A 316 -14.03 -22.50 -7.65
C LEU A 316 -12.73 -22.82 -8.41
N CYS A 317 -12.62 -23.98 -9.04
CA CYS A 317 -11.45 -24.40 -9.82
C CYS A 317 -11.60 -24.21 -11.33
N GLY A 318 -12.71 -23.61 -11.79
CA GLY A 318 -13.01 -23.42 -13.21
C GLY A 318 -11.89 -22.68 -13.97
N SER A 319 -11.78 -22.96 -15.27
CA SER A 319 -10.74 -22.49 -16.20
C SER A 319 -10.42 -21.00 -16.05
N PRO A 320 -9.15 -20.58 -16.17
CA PRO A 320 -8.73 -19.17 -16.09
C PRO A 320 -9.30 -18.26 -17.18
N ASP A 321 -9.87 -18.81 -18.26
CA ASP A 321 -10.54 -18.02 -19.31
C ASP A 321 -11.95 -17.52 -18.91
N ASP A 322 -12.48 -17.99 -17.78
CA ASP A 322 -13.74 -17.49 -17.24
C ASP A 322 -13.55 -16.13 -16.57
N THR A 323 -14.58 -15.28 -16.61
CA THR A 323 -14.57 -13.96 -15.97
C THR A 323 -14.04 -14.02 -14.53
N GLN A 324 -13.17 -13.07 -14.16
CA GLN A 324 -12.48 -12.99 -12.86
C GLN A 324 -13.41 -13.07 -11.64
N THR A 325 -14.71 -12.79 -11.83
CA THR A 325 -15.74 -12.85 -10.80
C THR A 325 -16.82 -13.86 -11.16
N ARG A 326 -17.19 -14.72 -10.20
CA ARG A 326 -18.30 -15.67 -10.32
C ARG A 326 -19.17 -15.67 -9.08
N VAL A 327 -20.47 -15.83 -9.27
CA VAL A 327 -21.47 -15.94 -8.21
C VAL A 327 -22.29 -17.20 -8.41
N PHE A 328 -22.44 -18.01 -7.36
CA PHE A 328 -23.22 -19.24 -7.38
C PHE A 328 -23.71 -19.62 -5.98
N ASN A 329 -24.71 -20.51 -5.91
CA ASN A 329 -25.36 -20.90 -4.67
C ASN A 329 -24.88 -22.28 -4.21
N ALA A 330 -24.79 -22.48 -2.90
CA ALA A 330 -24.44 -23.76 -2.31
C ALA A 330 -25.03 -23.91 -0.90
N ARG A 331 -25.04 -25.14 -0.38
CA ARG A 331 -25.42 -25.43 1.01
C ARG A 331 -24.18 -25.77 1.83
N MET A 332 -23.99 -25.02 2.91
CA MET A 332 -22.96 -25.28 3.91
C MET A 332 -23.53 -26.02 5.11
N LEU A 333 -22.66 -26.71 5.85
CA LEU A 333 -22.98 -27.39 7.09
C LEU A 333 -22.46 -26.56 8.27
N ASP A 334 -23.35 -26.25 9.22
CA ASP A 334 -22.95 -25.65 10.49
C ASP A 334 -22.33 -26.70 11.45
N GLY A 335 -21.85 -26.27 12.62
CA GLY A 335 -21.25 -27.16 13.62
C GLY A 335 -22.21 -28.19 14.22
N LEU A 336 -23.50 -28.08 13.93
CA LEU A 336 -24.57 -29.01 14.32
C LEU A 336 -25.08 -29.84 13.12
N SER A 337 -24.42 -29.75 11.96
CA SER A 337 -24.82 -30.38 10.70
C SER A 337 -26.15 -29.89 10.12
N ASN A 338 -26.64 -28.71 10.50
CA ASN A 338 -27.75 -28.06 9.80
C ASN A 338 -27.27 -27.44 8.49
N HIS A 339 -28.20 -27.29 7.55
CA HIS A 339 -27.91 -26.65 6.26
C HIS A 339 -28.08 -25.14 6.33
N VAL A 340 -27.05 -24.41 5.91
CA VAL A 340 -27.09 -22.96 5.70
C VAL A 340 -26.98 -22.72 4.19
N ALA A 341 -28.00 -22.10 3.60
CA ALA A 341 -27.97 -21.72 2.19
C ALA A 341 -27.11 -20.47 2.04
N VAL A 342 -26.07 -20.55 1.21
CA VAL A 342 -25.12 -19.46 0.99
C VAL A 342 -24.98 -19.12 -0.49
N GLU A 343 -24.82 -17.83 -0.77
CA GLU A 343 -24.35 -17.31 -2.04
C GLU A 343 -22.84 -17.06 -1.94
N LEU A 344 -22.08 -17.63 -2.88
CA LEU A 344 -20.62 -17.56 -2.92
C LEU A 344 -20.16 -16.60 -4.00
N PHE A 345 -19.26 -15.70 -3.65
CA PHE A 345 -18.58 -14.76 -4.52
C PHE A 345 -17.13 -15.15 -4.64
N ARG A 346 -16.69 -15.58 -5.83
CA ARG A 346 -15.29 -15.92 -6.11
C ARG A 346 -14.60 -14.75 -6.78
N ILE A 347 -13.42 -14.38 -6.27
CA ILE A 347 -12.49 -13.48 -6.93
C ILE A 347 -11.12 -14.16 -6.98
N ILE A 348 -10.54 -14.22 -8.17
CA ILE A 348 -9.20 -14.79 -8.38
C ILE A 348 -8.18 -13.68 -8.20
N MET A 349 -7.17 -13.91 -7.37
CA MET A 349 -6.02 -13.03 -7.18
C MET A 349 -4.74 -13.84 -7.35
N GLU A 350 -3.63 -13.18 -7.61
CA GLU A 350 -2.30 -13.82 -7.60
C GLU A 350 -1.52 -13.34 -6.37
N ASN A 351 -0.90 -14.28 -5.67
CA ASN A 351 -0.01 -13.97 -4.57
C ASN A 351 1.36 -13.48 -5.10
N GLN A 352 2.21 -12.97 -4.21
CA GLN A 352 3.56 -12.50 -4.52
C GLN A 352 4.45 -13.57 -5.18
N GLU A 353 4.13 -14.85 -4.94
CA GLU A 353 4.83 -16.01 -5.52
C GLU A 353 4.28 -16.41 -6.90
N GLY A 354 3.28 -15.70 -7.44
CA GLY A 354 2.58 -16.06 -8.67
C GLY A 354 1.61 -17.23 -8.52
N GLN A 355 1.40 -17.73 -7.30
CA GLN A 355 0.38 -18.73 -6.99
C GLN A 355 -1.01 -18.09 -6.99
N LYS A 356 -2.01 -18.78 -7.53
CA LYS A 356 -3.39 -18.30 -7.51
C LYS A 356 -3.97 -18.42 -6.11
N LEU A 357 -4.56 -17.34 -5.64
CA LEU A 357 -5.28 -17.25 -4.39
C LEU A 357 -6.73 -16.90 -4.71
N TYR A 358 -7.67 -17.65 -4.14
CA TYR A 358 -9.08 -17.36 -4.28
C TYR A 358 -9.58 -16.62 -3.05
N LEU A 359 -10.15 -15.44 -3.25
CA LEU A 359 -10.91 -14.75 -2.23
C LEU A 359 -12.38 -15.13 -2.41
N VAL A 360 -12.93 -15.78 -1.40
CA VAL A 360 -14.31 -16.29 -1.42
C VAL A 360 -15.13 -15.53 -0.39
N GLY A 361 -16.04 -14.68 -0.87
CA GLY A 361 -17.09 -14.06 -0.06
C GLY A 361 -18.29 -15.00 0.05
N MET A 362 -18.91 -15.07 1.23
CA MET A 362 -20.05 -15.91 1.53
C MET A 362 -21.15 -15.06 2.15
N ARG A 363 -22.34 -15.10 1.56
CA ARG A 363 -23.51 -14.40 2.05
C ARG A 363 -24.62 -15.40 2.35
N GLU A 364 -25.16 -15.38 3.55
CA GLU A 364 -26.29 -16.20 3.93
C GLU A 364 -27.54 -15.73 3.18
N PHE A 365 -28.29 -16.67 2.59
CA PHE A 365 -29.58 -16.36 1.99
C PHE A 365 -30.57 -16.00 3.09
N GLN A 366 -30.83 -14.71 3.26
CA GLN A 366 -32.00 -14.24 3.96
C GLN A 366 -33.20 -14.39 3.04
N ASP A 367 -33.78 -15.59 2.98
CA ASP A 367 -35.07 -15.80 2.32
C ASP A 367 -36.15 -15.00 3.07
N LEU A 368 -36.30 -13.73 2.69
CA LEU A 368 -37.39 -12.84 3.12
C LEU A 368 -38.78 -13.41 2.78
N GLY A 369 -38.84 -14.48 1.97
CA GLY A 369 -40.06 -15.22 1.65
C GLY A 369 -40.52 -16.25 2.70
N PHE A 370 -39.69 -16.58 3.69
CA PHE A 370 -40.03 -17.55 4.75
C PHE A 370 -39.94 -16.95 6.16
N VAL A 371 -40.42 -15.72 6.34
CA VAL A 371 -41.16 -15.45 7.58
C VAL A 371 -42.51 -16.14 7.44
N ALA A 372 -42.51 -17.48 7.59
CA ALA A 372 -43.74 -18.18 7.90
C ALA A 372 -44.36 -17.43 9.10
N PRO A 373 -45.64 -17.01 9.06
CA PRO A 373 -46.26 -16.47 10.25
C PRO A 373 -46.02 -17.49 11.34
N LEU A 374 -45.35 -17.08 12.43
CA LEU A 374 -45.15 -17.89 13.63
C LEU A 374 -46.38 -18.77 13.79
N ARG A 375 -46.23 -20.08 13.56
CA ARG A 375 -47.32 -21.04 13.71
C ARG A 375 -47.99 -20.69 15.02
N ALA A 376 -49.27 -20.29 14.96
CA ALA A 376 -50.03 -19.92 16.12
C ALA A 376 -49.85 -21.04 17.13
N ARG A 377 -49.08 -20.74 18.19
CA ARG A 377 -48.92 -21.64 19.31
C ARG A 377 -50.33 -21.90 19.83
N GLU A 378 -50.77 -23.15 19.76
CA GLU A 378 -52.06 -23.55 20.29
C GLU A 378 -52.23 -22.98 21.70
N PRO A 379 -53.40 -22.43 22.04
CA PRO A 379 -53.61 -21.71 23.28
C PRO A 379 -53.57 -22.69 24.45
N SER A 380 -52.39 -22.90 25.02
CA SER A 380 -52.26 -23.49 26.34
C SER A 380 -52.72 -22.47 27.38
N ASN A 381 -53.92 -22.69 27.93
CA ASN A 381 -54.54 -22.12 29.13
C ASN A 381 -54.65 -20.57 29.25
N PRO A 382 -55.87 -20.02 29.29
CA PRO A 382 -56.12 -18.59 29.47
C PRO A 382 -56.25 -18.22 30.95
N THR A 383 -55.14 -18.06 31.68
CA THR A 383 -55.21 -17.44 33.03
C THR A 383 -54.12 -16.40 33.31
N GLY A 384 -53.23 -16.11 32.36
CA GLY A 384 -52.33 -14.96 32.46
C GLY A 384 -52.66 -13.92 31.38
N LYS A 385 -53.29 -12.80 31.76
CA LYS A 385 -53.30 -11.59 30.91
C LYS A 385 -51.84 -11.15 30.69
N ARG A 386 -51.20 -11.63 29.62
CA ARG A 386 -49.92 -11.07 29.18
C ARG A 386 -50.20 -9.70 28.56
N ALA A 387 -49.42 -8.71 28.99
CA ALA A 387 -49.38 -7.39 28.38
C ALA A 387 -49.16 -7.54 26.87
N GLY A 388 -50.03 -6.91 26.07
CA GLY A 388 -49.95 -7.00 24.62
C GLY A 388 -48.66 -6.35 24.10
N ASP A 389 -47.94 -7.05 23.22
CA ASP A 389 -46.74 -6.52 22.59
C ASP A 389 -47.10 -5.39 21.61
N PHE A 390 -46.67 -4.18 21.94
CA PHE A 390 -46.75 -3.00 21.07
C PHE A 390 -45.61 -3.06 20.03
N SER A 391 -45.94 -3.29 18.77
CA SER A 391 -44.96 -3.30 17.66
C SER A 391 -45.49 -2.51 16.47
N PHE A 392 -44.61 -1.83 15.74
CA PHE A 392 -44.94 -1.21 14.46
C PHE A 392 -43.70 -1.27 13.55
N VAL A 393 -43.93 -1.30 12.25
CA VAL A 393 -42.91 -1.31 11.20
C VAL A 393 -42.99 0.04 10.49
N PHE A 394 -41.86 0.67 10.24
CA PHE A 394 -41.79 1.96 9.56
C PHE A 394 -40.71 1.97 8.48
N CYS A 395 -40.86 2.86 7.51
CA CYS A 395 -39.88 3.08 6.47
C CYS A 395 -38.71 3.91 7.00
N ALA A 396 -37.49 3.38 6.95
CA ALA A 396 -36.31 4.06 7.53
C ALA A 396 -36.01 5.42 6.87
N SER A 397 -36.26 5.57 5.58
CA SER A 397 -35.95 6.81 4.84
C SER A 397 -36.95 7.93 5.04
N SER A 398 -38.20 7.61 5.37
CA SER A 398 -39.28 8.61 5.54
C SER A 398 -39.85 8.65 6.95
N ALA A 399 -39.41 7.75 7.83
CA ALA A 399 -39.99 7.48 9.13
C ALA A 399 -41.50 7.16 9.11
N ARG A 400 -42.12 6.89 7.95
CA ARG A 400 -43.56 6.62 7.84
C ARG A 400 -43.92 5.23 8.36
N VAL A 401 -45.00 5.14 9.12
CA VAL A 401 -45.50 3.86 9.65
C VAL A 401 -46.10 3.06 8.50
N LEU A 402 -45.54 1.88 8.25
CA LEU A 402 -46.00 0.97 7.19
C LEU A 402 -47.08 0.03 7.70
N THR A 403 -46.90 -0.52 8.90
CA THR A 403 -47.87 -1.42 9.55
C THR A 403 -47.75 -1.31 11.07
N ALA A 404 -48.88 -1.24 11.77
CA ALA A 404 -48.92 -1.32 13.23
C ALA A 404 -49.43 -2.69 13.70
N GLY A 405 -48.92 -3.16 14.82
CA GLY A 405 -49.36 -4.37 15.49
C GLY A 405 -50.78 -4.20 16.05
N LYS A 406 -51.50 -5.31 16.24
CA LYS A 406 -52.94 -5.31 16.52
C LYS A 406 -53.37 -4.43 17.69
N GLU A 407 -52.56 -4.30 18.74
CA GLU A 407 -52.92 -3.47 19.89
C GLU A 407 -52.68 -1.97 19.66
N ILE A 408 -51.65 -1.60 18.89
CA ILE A 408 -51.48 -0.20 18.45
C ILE A 408 -52.61 0.17 17.50
N ASP A 409 -52.95 -0.74 16.57
CA ASP A 409 -54.07 -0.57 15.64
C ASP A 409 -55.39 -0.34 16.39
N ARG A 410 -55.70 -1.15 17.41
CA ARG A 410 -56.92 -0.96 18.24
C ARG A 410 -56.90 0.36 19.00
N LEU A 411 -55.76 0.72 19.58
CA LEU A 411 -55.61 1.95 20.34
C LEU A 411 -55.77 3.19 19.45
N LEU A 412 -55.16 3.21 18.27
CA LEU A 412 -55.28 4.32 17.34
C LEU A 412 -56.69 4.44 16.76
N LEU A 413 -57.33 3.32 16.41
CA LEU A 413 -58.74 3.30 16.01
C LEU A 413 -59.67 3.79 17.13
N SER A 414 -59.38 3.45 18.39
CA SER A 414 -60.18 3.92 19.53
C SER A 414 -60.06 5.42 19.80
N ASN A 415 -59.01 6.07 19.28
CA ASN A 415 -58.82 7.52 19.35
C ASN A 415 -59.23 8.26 18.06
N GLY A 416 -59.94 7.57 17.15
CA GLY A 416 -60.53 8.19 15.97
C GLY A 416 -59.62 8.30 14.75
N PHE A 417 -58.43 7.69 14.77
CA PHE A 417 -57.54 7.66 13.60
C PHE A 417 -57.95 6.55 12.63
N ASP A 418 -58.13 6.89 11.35
CA ASP A 418 -58.35 5.88 10.32
C ASP A 418 -57.01 5.24 9.90
N ARG A 419 -57.07 3.99 9.42
CA ARG A 419 -55.89 3.22 8.98
C ARG A 419 -55.14 3.89 7.82
N GLU A 420 -55.83 4.66 6.99
CA GLU A 420 -55.23 5.43 5.90
C GLU A 420 -54.39 6.60 6.45
N GLU A 421 -54.88 7.33 7.46
CA GLU A 421 -54.13 8.40 8.12
C GLU A 421 -52.87 7.85 8.82
N LEU A 422 -53.01 6.68 9.42
CA LEU A 422 -51.93 5.95 10.10
C LEU A 422 -50.74 5.61 9.19
N ARG A 423 -50.99 5.40 7.88
CA ARG A 423 -49.94 5.12 6.88
C ARG A 423 -49.21 6.37 6.42
N GLU A 424 -49.86 7.52 6.55
CA GLU A 424 -49.27 8.82 6.20
C GLU A 424 -48.49 9.43 7.37
N MET A 425 -48.77 8.98 8.60
CA MET A 425 -48.06 9.39 9.81
C MET A 425 -46.61 8.89 9.86
N THR A 426 -45.73 9.75 10.34
CA THR A 426 -44.38 9.35 10.74
C THR A 426 -44.36 8.82 12.17
N VAL A 427 -43.35 8.03 12.50
CA VAL A 427 -43.09 7.56 13.87
C VAL A 427 -42.97 8.74 14.84
N PHE A 428 -42.48 9.89 14.37
CA PHE A 428 -42.38 11.09 15.18
C PHE A 428 -43.75 11.72 15.44
N ASP A 429 -44.66 11.71 14.48
CA ASP A 429 -46.04 12.17 14.69
C ASP A 429 -46.75 11.29 15.73
N LEU A 430 -46.48 9.98 15.70
CA LEU A 430 -47.02 9.02 16.67
C LEU A 430 -46.47 9.22 18.10
N LEU A 431 -45.20 9.64 18.22
CA LEU A 431 -44.50 9.82 19.49
C LEU A 431 -44.62 11.22 20.08
N TYR A 432 -44.84 12.23 19.23
CA TYR A 432 -44.76 13.65 19.62
C TYR A 432 -45.94 14.49 19.13
N GLY A 433 -46.63 14.06 18.08
CA GLY A 433 -47.70 14.83 17.42
C GLY A 433 -49.09 14.62 17.99
N LEU A 434 -49.28 13.65 18.89
CA LEU A 434 -50.58 13.36 19.50
C LEU A 434 -50.78 14.13 20.81
N ASP A 435 -52.05 14.40 21.12
CA ASP A 435 -52.56 15.10 22.30
C ASP A 435 -51.67 14.84 23.54
N PRO A 436 -51.26 15.85 24.32
CA PRO A 436 -50.50 15.64 25.56
C PRO A 436 -51.11 14.58 26.51
N ALA A 437 -52.43 14.37 26.47
CA ALA A 437 -53.09 13.26 27.18
C ALA A 437 -52.66 11.87 26.68
N TRP A 438 -52.48 11.70 25.36
CA TRP A 438 -51.97 10.47 24.74
C TRP A 438 -50.53 10.18 25.11
N ASN A 439 -49.67 11.21 25.10
CA ASN A 439 -48.28 11.08 25.52
C ASN A 439 -48.14 10.70 27.01
N ALA A 440 -49.02 11.23 27.87
CA ALA A 440 -49.10 10.84 29.27
C ALA A 440 -49.55 9.39 29.45
N TYR A 441 -50.57 8.95 28.69
CA TYR A 441 -51.09 7.58 28.70
C TYR A 441 -50.06 6.56 28.19
N LEU A 442 -49.37 6.84 27.09
CA LEU A 442 -48.27 6.00 26.59
C LEU A 442 -47.12 5.93 27.60
N LYS A 443 -46.76 7.05 28.23
CA LYS A 443 -45.76 7.06 29.32
C LYS A 443 -46.17 6.14 30.46
N GLU A 444 -47.40 6.25 30.94
CA GLU A 444 -47.94 5.43 32.03
C GLU A 444 -47.89 3.93 31.66
N LYS A 445 -48.39 3.56 30.48
CA LYS A 445 -48.44 2.16 30.03
C LYS A 445 -47.07 1.56 29.69
N VAL A 446 -46.14 2.34 29.18
CA VAL A 446 -44.76 1.89 28.92
C VAL A 446 -43.98 1.71 30.23
N THR A 447 -44.23 2.58 31.22
CA THR A 447 -43.63 2.48 32.57
C THR A 447 -44.19 1.31 33.36
N GLU A 448 -45.50 1.03 33.29
CA GLU A 448 -46.12 -0.16 33.89
C GLU A 448 -45.56 -1.49 33.35
N ASN A 449 -45.11 -1.50 32.09
CA ASN A 449 -44.54 -2.68 31.44
C ASN A 449 -43.01 -2.78 31.57
N GLY A 450 -42.39 -1.93 32.40
CA GLY A 450 -40.94 -1.97 32.68
C GLY A 450 -40.04 -1.58 31.51
N CYS A 451 -40.58 -0.92 30.49
CA CYS A 451 -39.81 -0.43 29.35
C CYS A 451 -39.48 1.06 29.56
N GLY A 452 -38.21 1.44 29.47
CA GLY A 452 -37.82 2.85 29.56
C GLY A 452 -38.09 3.58 28.25
N LEU A 453 -38.84 4.68 28.28
CA LEU A 453 -38.98 5.60 27.14
C LEU A 453 -37.70 6.41 26.95
N PHE A 454 -37.19 6.44 25.72
CA PHE A 454 -36.04 7.26 25.33
C PHE A 454 -36.40 8.74 25.47
N GLN A 455 -35.73 9.47 26.37
CA GLN A 455 -35.76 10.94 26.40
C GLN A 455 -34.59 11.49 25.59
N PRO A 456 -34.81 12.16 24.45
CA PRO A 456 -33.76 12.96 23.84
C PRO A 456 -33.71 14.30 24.59
N GLN A 457 -32.78 14.44 25.53
CA GLN A 457 -32.36 15.77 25.94
C GLN A 457 -31.53 16.37 24.79
N LEU A 458 -31.92 17.55 24.30
CA LEU A 458 -31.11 18.33 23.36
C LEU A 458 -29.76 18.60 24.01
N TYR A 459 -28.73 17.84 23.62
CA TYR A 459 -27.36 18.09 24.01
C TYR A 459 -26.54 18.49 22.79
N GLU A 460 -25.94 19.66 22.93
CA GLU A 460 -24.95 20.26 22.05
C GLU A 460 -23.75 19.31 21.90
N PHE A 461 -23.32 19.09 20.65
CA PHE A 461 -22.27 18.13 20.29
C PHE A 461 -20.92 18.46 20.96
N ARG A 462 -20.51 17.65 21.94
CA ARG A 462 -19.10 17.44 22.28
C ARG A 462 -18.83 15.99 22.68
N GLU A 463 -17.73 15.48 22.14
CA GLU A 463 -17.20 14.11 22.16
C GLU A 463 -17.28 13.38 23.52
N VAL A 464 -17.89 12.18 23.59
CA VAL A 464 -17.48 11.09 24.52
C VAL A 464 -17.85 9.70 23.98
N HIS A 465 -16.93 8.74 24.20
CA HIS A 465 -16.97 7.30 23.95
C HIS A 465 -18.21 6.52 24.44
N TRP A 466 -18.63 5.52 23.64
CA TRP A 466 -19.70 4.56 23.97
C TRP A 466 -19.19 3.31 24.72
N LYS A 467 -19.91 2.89 25.77
CA LYS A 467 -19.96 1.50 26.27
C LYS A 467 -21.42 1.01 26.24
N PRO A 468 -21.72 -0.24 25.87
CA PRO A 468 -23.09 -0.71 25.73
C PRO A 468 -23.66 -1.18 27.07
N VAL A 469 -24.86 -0.72 27.40
CA VAL A 469 -25.74 -1.32 28.44
C VAL A 469 -26.93 -1.95 27.73
N LEU A 470 -27.21 -3.19 28.10
CA LEU A 470 -28.26 -4.06 27.59
C LEU A 470 -29.65 -3.55 28.03
N VAL A 471 -30.57 -3.28 27.10
CA VAL A 471 -32.01 -3.15 27.39
C VAL A 471 -32.81 -3.98 26.38
N SER A 472 -33.73 -4.76 26.91
CA SER A 472 -34.48 -5.81 26.24
C SER A 472 -35.57 -5.27 25.29
N ARG A 473 -35.51 -5.75 24.04
CA ARG A 473 -36.59 -5.90 23.03
C ARG A 473 -37.44 -4.67 22.65
N VAL A 474 -36.94 -3.91 21.68
CA VAL A 474 -37.74 -3.32 20.60
C VAL A 474 -37.21 -3.90 19.29
N MET A 475 -38.02 -4.68 18.56
CA MET A 475 -37.61 -5.29 17.30
C MET A 475 -37.96 -4.32 16.15
N ILE A 476 -36.97 -3.57 15.68
CA ILE A 476 -37.08 -2.70 14.50
C ILE A 476 -36.78 -3.57 13.28
N VAL A 477 -37.79 -3.85 12.45
CA VAL A 477 -37.61 -4.51 11.15
C VAL A 477 -37.67 -3.45 10.07
N THR A 478 -36.57 -3.27 9.34
CA THR A 478 -36.50 -2.37 8.18
C THR A 478 -36.81 -3.15 6.91
N ALA A 479 -37.86 -2.76 6.18
CA ALA A 479 -38.15 -3.31 4.86
C ALA A 479 -37.73 -2.29 3.78
N ASP A 480 -36.65 -2.57 3.06
CA ASP A 480 -36.28 -1.80 1.86
C ASP A 480 -36.88 -2.47 0.62
N LYS A 481 -37.71 -1.72 -0.11
CA LYS A 481 -38.43 -2.22 -1.29
C LYS A 481 -37.47 -2.23 -2.47
N GLY A 482 -37.11 -3.44 -2.91
CA GLY A 482 -36.19 -3.69 -4.01
C GLY A 482 -36.47 -2.89 -5.28
N ARG A 483 -35.42 -2.26 -5.82
CA ARG A 483 -35.38 -1.72 -7.18
C ARG A 483 -34.55 -2.63 -8.08
N ASN A 484 -35.19 -3.02 -9.19
CA ASN A 484 -34.73 -3.80 -10.33
C ASN A 484 -33.22 -3.77 -10.66
N ILE A 485 -32.59 -4.96 -10.65
CA ILE A 485 -31.16 -5.24 -10.91
C ILE A 485 -30.78 -5.23 -12.40
N ARG A 486 -31.66 -4.86 -13.33
CA ARG A 486 -31.29 -4.77 -14.77
C ARG A 486 -30.51 -3.51 -15.14
N SER A 487 -30.54 -2.47 -14.31
CA SER A 487 -29.85 -1.20 -14.59
C SER A 487 -28.39 -1.19 -14.16
N ALA A 488 -27.99 -2.03 -13.19
CA ALA A 488 -26.60 -2.14 -12.74
C ALA A 488 -25.68 -2.77 -13.81
N LYS A 489 -26.23 -3.65 -14.66
CA LYS A 489 -25.47 -4.31 -15.74
C LYS A 489 -25.09 -3.35 -16.88
N LYS A 490 -25.78 -2.20 -17.02
CA LYS A 490 -25.42 -1.15 -17.99
C LYS A 490 -24.39 -0.13 -17.46
N LEU A 491 -24.22 -0.03 -16.14
CA LEU A 491 -23.27 0.91 -15.53
C LEU A 491 -21.83 0.37 -15.48
N ALA A 492 -21.66 -0.95 -15.39
CA ALA A 492 -20.35 -1.60 -15.30
C ALA A 492 -19.54 -1.59 -16.62
N LEU A 493 -20.18 -1.33 -17.76
CA LEU A 493 -19.51 -1.22 -19.08
C LEU A 493 -18.99 0.19 -19.39
N ALA A 494 -19.16 1.15 -18.49
CA ALA A 494 -18.65 2.52 -18.65
C ALA A 494 -17.28 2.76 -17.96
N VAL A 495 -16.66 1.71 -17.41
CA VAL A 495 -15.31 1.77 -16.82
C VAL A 495 -14.26 1.42 -17.89
N GLU A 496 -14.28 2.15 -18.99
CA GLU A 496 -13.10 2.35 -19.83
C GLU A 496 -12.71 3.82 -19.66
N GLY A 497 -11.62 4.06 -18.93
CA GLY A 497 -11.21 5.35 -18.37
C GLY A 497 -10.89 6.44 -19.40
N ARG A 498 -11.90 7.03 -20.04
CA ARG A 498 -11.75 8.19 -20.94
C ARG A 498 -12.77 9.30 -20.74
N SER A 499 -13.67 9.19 -19.76
CA SER A 499 -14.66 10.25 -19.47
C SER A 499 -14.24 11.07 -18.25
N VAL A 500 -14.27 12.41 -18.40
CA VAL A 500 -14.14 13.41 -17.33
C VAL A 500 -15.02 13.07 -16.13
N LEU A 501 -16.19 12.51 -16.39
CA LEU A 501 -17.16 12.15 -15.37
C LEU A 501 -16.66 10.99 -14.50
N SER A 502 -15.89 10.04 -15.04
CA SER A 502 -15.43 8.85 -14.30
C SER A 502 -14.30 9.18 -13.33
N ILE A 503 -13.29 9.95 -13.78
CA ILE A 503 -12.15 10.37 -12.95
C ILE A 503 -12.61 11.39 -11.89
N GLY A 504 -13.50 12.32 -12.27
CA GLY A 504 -14.11 13.27 -11.34
C GLY A 504 -15.03 12.60 -10.32
N SER A 505 -15.73 11.52 -10.70
CA SER A 505 -16.67 10.83 -9.79
C SER A 505 -15.96 10.05 -8.70
N ILE A 506 -14.81 9.42 -8.95
CA ILE A 506 -14.08 8.68 -7.90
C ILE A 506 -13.44 9.65 -6.90
N ALA A 507 -12.71 10.67 -7.40
CA ALA A 507 -12.10 11.68 -6.51
C ALA A 507 -13.15 12.48 -5.73
N GLY A 508 -14.29 12.78 -6.37
CA GLY A 508 -15.42 13.44 -5.73
C GLY A 508 -16.06 12.61 -4.63
N VAL A 509 -16.32 11.32 -4.88
CA VAL A 509 -16.90 10.41 -3.88
C VAL A 509 -15.96 10.20 -2.69
N THR A 510 -14.65 10.07 -2.92
CA THR A 510 -13.67 9.95 -1.83
C THR A 510 -13.60 11.22 -0.98
N LEU A 511 -13.58 12.41 -1.60
CA LEU A 511 -13.58 13.68 -0.87
C LEU A 511 -14.88 13.87 -0.07
N MET A 512 -16.04 13.57 -0.67
CA MET A 512 -17.33 13.63 0.00
C MET A 512 -17.39 12.68 1.20
N SER A 513 -16.76 11.51 1.09
CA SER A 513 -16.70 10.52 2.17
C SER A 513 -15.74 10.92 3.29
N MET A 514 -14.62 11.58 2.98
CA MET A 514 -13.62 11.96 3.98
C MET A 514 -13.96 13.26 4.72
N GLU A 515 -14.59 14.23 4.03
CA GLU A 515 -14.87 15.55 4.60
C GLU A 515 -16.36 15.80 4.87
N HIS A 516 -17.23 14.80 4.65
CA HIS A 516 -18.69 14.90 4.83
C HIS A 516 -19.33 16.11 4.11
N VAL A 517 -18.75 16.52 2.97
CA VAL A 517 -19.24 17.67 2.19
C VAL A 517 -20.32 17.24 1.21
N GLY A 518 -21.41 18.01 1.11
CA GLY A 518 -22.54 17.72 0.22
C GLY A 518 -22.18 17.84 -1.27
N PHE A 519 -22.85 17.05 -2.11
CA PHE A 519 -22.62 16.99 -3.56
C PHE A 519 -22.67 18.36 -4.26
N ILE A 520 -23.67 19.18 -3.90
CA ILE A 520 -23.88 20.52 -4.44
C ILE A 520 -22.68 21.44 -4.13
N TRP A 521 -22.09 21.32 -2.94
CA TRP A 521 -20.95 22.16 -2.54
C TRP A 521 -19.71 21.83 -3.37
N TYR A 522 -19.41 20.55 -3.54
CA TYR A 522 -18.29 20.07 -4.35
C TYR A 522 -18.41 20.50 -5.81
N PHE A 523 -19.59 20.31 -6.42
CA PHE A 523 -19.81 20.67 -7.82
C PHE A 523 -19.61 22.17 -8.04
N ARG A 524 -20.12 23.00 -7.13
CA ARG A 524 -20.05 24.47 -7.25
C ARG A 524 -18.67 25.05 -6.97
N LYS A 525 -17.91 24.47 -6.03
CA LYS A 525 -16.59 24.97 -5.61
C LYS A 525 -15.42 24.35 -6.39
N VAL A 526 -15.49 23.06 -6.71
CA VAL A 526 -14.37 22.31 -7.30
C VAL A 526 -14.62 21.99 -8.78
N GLY A 527 -15.87 21.80 -9.19
CA GLY A 527 -16.23 21.41 -10.55
C GLY A 527 -15.72 22.36 -11.64
N ILE A 528 -15.79 23.67 -11.39
CA ILE A 528 -15.30 24.69 -12.35
C ILE A 528 -13.78 24.59 -12.54
N TRP A 529 -13.01 24.40 -11.47
CA TRP A 529 -11.55 24.25 -11.54
C TRP A 529 -11.14 22.95 -12.21
N ALA A 530 -11.86 21.86 -11.94
CA ALA A 530 -11.63 20.57 -12.58
C ALA A 530 -11.90 20.63 -14.10
N ALA A 531 -12.98 21.31 -14.52
CA ALA A 531 -13.29 21.54 -15.93
C ALA A 531 -12.20 22.39 -16.61
N LEU A 532 -11.75 23.47 -15.96
CA LEU A 532 -10.67 24.32 -16.47
C LEU A 532 -9.35 23.55 -16.65
N GLY A 533 -8.97 22.71 -15.69
CA GLY A 533 -7.79 21.86 -15.81
C GLY A 533 -7.89 20.86 -16.97
N PHE A 534 -9.06 20.25 -17.16
CA PHE A 534 -9.31 19.32 -18.27
C PHE A 534 -9.23 20.00 -19.63
N PHE A 535 -9.90 21.14 -19.82
CA PHE A 535 -9.83 21.90 -21.07
C PHE A 535 -8.44 22.47 -21.35
N SER A 536 -7.71 22.88 -20.31
CA SER A 536 -6.31 23.30 -20.43
C SER A 536 -5.43 22.16 -20.97
N GLY A 537 -5.60 20.94 -20.45
CA GLY A 537 -4.90 19.75 -20.96
C GLY A 537 -5.18 19.45 -22.43
N ILE A 538 -6.45 19.53 -22.85
CA ILE A 538 -6.84 19.42 -24.27
C ILE A 538 -6.19 20.52 -25.10
N GLY A 539 -6.17 21.76 -24.59
CA GLY A 539 -5.54 22.90 -25.26
C GLY A 539 -4.05 22.69 -25.50
N VAL A 540 -3.31 22.23 -24.49
CA VAL A 540 -1.87 21.92 -24.60
C VAL A 540 -1.63 20.79 -25.61
N TYR A 541 -2.45 19.73 -25.57
CA TYR A 541 -2.33 18.62 -26.52
C TYR A 541 -2.58 19.06 -27.97
N GLN A 542 -3.59 19.89 -28.21
CA GLN A 542 -3.88 20.41 -29.54
C GLN A 542 -2.80 21.40 -30.02
N LEU A 543 -2.23 22.19 -29.12
CA LEU A 543 -1.12 23.09 -29.43
C LEU A 543 0.15 22.31 -29.79
N GLU A 544 0.49 21.28 -29.01
CA GLU A 544 1.60 20.36 -29.30
C GLU A 544 1.40 19.69 -30.67
N ARG A 545 0.18 19.21 -30.96
CA ARG A 545 -0.16 18.64 -32.25
C ARG A 545 -0.03 19.66 -33.39
N LEU A 546 -0.49 20.89 -33.22
CA LEU A 546 -0.36 21.95 -34.22
C LEU A 546 1.11 22.29 -34.50
N ILE A 547 1.96 22.36 -33.47
CA ILE A 547 3.39 22.63 -33.62
C ILE A 547 4.09 21.49 -34.38
N ILE A 548 3.75 20.24 -34.07
CA ILE A 548 4.39 19.07 -34.69
C ILE A 548 3.92 18.86 -36.14
N THR A 549 2.65 19.17 -36.45
CA THR A 549 2.07 18.91 -37.79
C THR A 549 2.13 20.13 -38.72
N GLY A 550 2.30 21.34 -38.20
CA GLY A 550 2.33 22.59 -38.98
C GLY A 550 3.69 22.99 -39.55
N GLY A 551 4.70 22.12 -39.43
CA GLY A 551 6.07 22.35 -39.94
C GLY A 551 6.38 21.67 -41.28
N SER A 552 5.37 21.15 -41.99
CA SER A 552 5.50 20.55 -43.33
C SER A 552 4.84 21.40 -44.40
#